data_AF-A0A6L3F9U2-F1
#
_entry.id   AF-A0A6L3F9U2-F1
#
_cell.length_a   1.000
_cell.length_b   1.000
_cell.length_c   1.000
_cell.angle_alpha   90.00
_cell.angle_beta   90.00
_cell.angle_gamma   90.00
#
_symmetry.space_group_name_H-M   'P 1'
#
loop_
_entity.id
_entity.type
_entity.pdbx_description
1 polymer ?
#
loop_
_entity_poly.entity_id
_entity_poly.type
_entity_poly.pdbx_seq_one_letter_code
_entity_poly.pdbx_strand_id
1 'polypeptide(L)'
;MKRIVLVFILLIAAGWHVVFSKVVETAVSHPTLTNLPTDRAVYKILLDKDGVYEITYEALQTAEMPVATVDPHTFALMHRGEPVAFQFDGDTDEVFEPGESLRFYGWAFDSSRYEKQFVTNNVFWLWVNDMPTQIETIPNTTHSHNIQTSTTFTVTKEPENDYFSGWTDQWDTFPNEPDAWYWDRIPQTGIGSQGRMLTYTVQLPHPDTGSGETAVFTTEFTSRAKAQFPNQVRFNTSLSLNNSQPIQQSWSGRKNVNLTGTSPASTLQEGENWVTAVFTTTDVLYLNRITVSYPRRLMANNNQLMFNGSGSHTWQVSGFTETDAEEFIVWEIGEKKRPYAIPIHPMHLSGTNDITVTFGMEPNKDSTFLVTTHSNIQQPDIQ
;
A
#
# COMPACT_ATOMS: atom_id res chain seq x y z
N MET A 1 43.44 6.11 -5.84
CA MET A 1 44.02 5.32 -6.96
C MET A 1 43.13 4.13 -7.24
N LYS A 2 42.28 4.18 -8.26
CA LYS A 2 41.50 3.01 -8.71
C LYS A 2 42.07 2.56 -10.06
N ARG A 3 42.53 1.31 -10.11
CA ARG A 3 43.07 0.67 -11.31
C ARG A 3 41.92 0.20 -12.19
N ILE A 4 41.94 0.61 -13.45
CA ILE A 4 41.05 0.12 -14.51
C ILE A 4 41.69 -1.15 -15.08
N VAL A 5 40.93 -2.23 -15.16
CA VAL A 5 41.30 -3.45 -15.91
C VAL A 5 40.70 -3.32 -17.31
N LEU A 6 41.55 -3.19 -18.33
CA LEU A 6 41.16 -3.28 -19.73
C LEU A 6 41.37 -4.71 -20.22
N VAL A 7 40.32 -5.34 -20.75
CA VAL A 7 40.41 -6.60 -21.48
C VAL A 7 40.47 -6.28 -22.98
N PHE A 8 41.51 -6.76 -23.68
CA PHE A 8 41.66 -6.66 -25.13
C PHE A 8 41.18 -7.95 -25.81
N ILE A 9 40.35 -7.83 -26.84
CA ILE A 9 40.11 -8.88 -27.84
C ILE A 9 40.42 -8.28 -29.22
N LEU A 10 41.31 -8.95 -29.96
CA LEU A 10 41.72 -8.61 -31.32
C LEU A 10 41.19 -9.68 -32.29
N LEU A 11 40.49 -9.30 -33.38
CA LEU A 11 40.78 -9.69 -34.78
C LEU A 11 39.64 -9.37 -35.78
N ILE A 12 40.08 -8.68 -36.85
CA ILE A 12 39.70 -8.68 -38.29
C ILE A 12 38.44 -7.93 -38.79
N ALA A 13 38.75 -6.81 -39.44
CA ALA A 13 38.16 -6.17 -40.63
C ALA A 13 36.77 -6.59 -41.14
N ALA A 14 35.76 -5.81 -40.77
CA ALA A 14 34.81 -5.18 -41.71
C ALA A 14 34.06 -4.08 -40.93
N GLY A 15 33.91 -2.89 -41.53
CA GLY A 15 33.51 -1.66 -40.84
C GLY A 15 32.14 -1.72 -40.19
N TRP A 16 32.07 -1.39 -38.90
CA TRP A 16 30.84 -1.16 -38.15
C TRP A 16 31.00 0.07 -37.24
N HIS A 17 29.95 0.89 -37.15
CA HIS A 17 29.88 2.01 -36.21
C HIS A 17 29.89 1.47 -34.78
N VAL A 18 30.87 1.90 -33.97
CA VAL A 18 30.86 1.64 -32.53
C VAL A 18 29.84 2.58 -31.90
N VAL A 19 28.66 2.06 -31.56
CA VAL A 19 27.75 2.76 -30.65
C VAL A 19 28.26 2.51 -29.23
N PHE A 20 28.87 3.53 -28.61
CA PHE A 20 29.11 3.52 -27.18
C PHE A 20 27.77 3.66 -26.46
N SER A 21 27.17 2.54 -26.05
CA SER A 21 26.12 2.61 -25.03
C SER A 21 26.79 2.95 -23.72
N LYS A 22 26.55 4.17 -23.23
CA LYS A 22 26.91 4.58 -21.88
C LYS A 22 26.06 3.73 -20.95
N VAL A 23 26.64 2.71 -20.34
CA VAL A 23 26.01 2.04 -19.19
C VAL A 23 25.89 3.15 -18.13
N VAL A 24 24.68 3.66 -17.96
CA VAL A 24 24.33 4.46 -16.81
C VAL A 24 24.30 3.45 -15.67
N GLU A 25 25.40 3.32 -14.93
CA GLU A 25 25.34 2.76 -13.59
C GLU A 25 24.38 3.67 -12.82
N THR A 26 23.15 3.21 -12.66
CA THR A 26 22.23 3.76 -11.67
C THR A 26 22.95 3.62 -10.34
N ALA A 27 23.42 4.74 -9.79
CA ALA A 27 23.94 4.76 -8.44
C ALA A 27 22.83 4.23 -7.52
N VAL A 28 23.03 3.04 -6.96
CA VAL A 28 22.20 2.57 -5.86
C VAL A 28 22.37 3.60 -4.76
N SER A 29 21.30 4.35 -4.45
CA SER A 29 21.34 5.24 -3.29
C SER A 29 21.63 4.38 -2.08
N HIS A 30 22.75 4.61 -1.41
CA HIS A 30 22.94 4.04 -0.10
C HIS A 30 21.85 4.59 0.82
N PRO A 31 21.22 3.76 1.66
CA PRO A 31 20.25 4.26 2.62
C PRO A 31 20.93 5.35 3.45
N THR A 32 20.27 6.50 3.56
CA THR A 32 20.67 7.57 4.47
C THR A 32 20.81 6.94 5.85
N LEU A 33 21.99 7.05 6.46
CA LEU A 33 22.21 6.52 7.81
C LEU A 33 21.17 7.15 8.74
N THR A 34 20.37 6.31 9.39
CA THR A 34 19.45 6.75 10.44
C THR A 34 20.29 7.15 11.64
N ASN A 35 20.46 8.45 11.85
CA ASN A 35 21.21 8.98 12.99
C ASN A 35 20.23 9.23 14.14
N LEU A 36 20.18 8.29 15.08
CA LEU A 36 19.50 8.51 16.35
C LEU A 36 20.38 9.40 17.25
N PRO A 37 19.79 10.32 18.02
CA PRO A 37 20.56 11.09 18.98
C PRO A 37 21.13 10.15 20.05
N THR A 38 22.39 10.37 20.43
CA THR A 38 23.11 9.52 21.41
C THR A 38 23.22 10.17 22.79
N ASP A 39 22.76 11.42 22.91
CA ASP A 39 22.85 12.28 24.09
C ASP A 39 21.52 12.37 24.87
N ARG A 40 20.47 11.69 24.41
CA ARG A 40 19.13 11.73 25.00
C ARG A 40 18.43 10.37 24.88
N ALA A 41 17.35 10.20 25.65
CA ALA A 41 16.48 9.03 25.52
C ALA A 41 15.72 9.06 24.19
N VAL A 42 15.56 7.88 23.58
CA VAL A 42 14.85 7.68 22.32
C VAL A 42 13.92 6.49 22.49
N TYR A 43 12.68 6.65 22.06
CA TYR A 43 11.62 5.68 22.22
C TYR A 43 11.29 5.07 20.87
N LYS A 44 11.16 3.74 20.84
CA LYS A 44 10.83 3.00 19.64
C LYS A 44 9.31 2.85 19.56
N ILE A 45 8.76 3.12 18.38
CA ILE A 45 7.33 3.01 18.09
C ILE A 45 7.16 1.93 17.01
N LEU A 46 6.36 0.91 17.30
CA LEU A 46 6.11 -0.23 16.41
C LEU A 46 4.68 -0.20 15.86
N LEU A 47 4.55 -0.17 14.53
CA LEU A 47 3.26 -0.11 13.83
C LEU A 47 3.11 -1.28 12.86
N ASP A 48 1.94 -1.92 12.83
CA ASP A 48 1.62 -3.04 11.93
C ASP A 48 0.49 -2.72 10.92
N LYS A 49 -0.14 -1.55 11.05
CA LYS A 49 -1.28 -1.12 10.23
C LYS A 49 -1.17 0.34 9.79
N ASP A 50 -1.83 0.65 8.69
CA ASP A 50 -2.06 2.02 8.23
C ASP A 50 -3.17 2.70 9.03
N GLY A 51 -3.01 3.98 9.32
CA GLY A 51 -4.05 4.81 9.91
C GLY A 51 -3.51 5.95 10.77
N VAL A 52 -4.42 6.59 11.50
CA VAL A 52 -4.06 7.61 12.48
C VAL A 52 -3.66 6.93 13.79
N TYR A 53 -2.49 7.29 14.30
CA TYR A 53 -2.02 6.85 15.61
C TYR A 53 -1.94 8.04 16.56
N GLU A 54 -2.18 7.76 17.83
CA GLU A 54 -2.11 8.74 18.91
C GLU A 54 -1.15 8.25 19.99
N ILE A 55 -0.19 9.10 20.35
CA ILE A 55 0.77 8.87 21.42
C ILE A 55 0.34 9.77 22.58
N THR A 56 -0.30 9.19 23.59
CA THR A 56 -0.81 9.95 24.74
C THR A 56 0.27 10.16 25.80
N TYR A 57 0.02 11.13 26.69
CA TYR A 57 0.79 11.32 27.92
C TYR A 57 1.00 10.01 28.71
N GLU A 58 -0.07 9.25 28.91
CA GLU A 58 -0.05 8.01 29.69
C GLU A 58 0.75 6.91 28.99
N ALA A 59 0.70 6.85 27.66
CA ALA A 59 1.47 5.88 26.87
C ALA A 59 2.98 6.15 27.02
N LEU A 60 3.40 7.42 26.94
CA LEU A 60 4.80 7.81 27.14
C LEU A 60 5.26 7.64 28.58
N GLN A 61 4.41 7.94 29.56
CA GLN A 61 4.68 7.67 30.97
C GLN A 61 4.88 6.15 31.23
N THR A 62 4.05 5.32 30.61
CA THR A 62 4.14 3.85 30.70
C THR A 62 5.43 3.32 30.07
N ALA A 63 5.90 3.97 29.00
CA ALA A 63 7.21 3.71 28.39
C ALA A 63 8.39 4.33 29.17
N GLU A 64 8.17 4.74 30.43
CA GLU A 64 9.16 5.32 31.33
C GLU A 64 9.77 6.66 30.86
N MET A 65 9.09 7.38 29.95
CA MET A 65 9.46 8.76 29.61
C MET A 65 9.20 9.69 30.81
N PRO A 66 10.14 10.60 31.16
CA PRO A 66 9.95 11.60 32.20
C PRO A 66 9.02 12.73 31.73
N VAL A 67 7.77 12.39 31.38
CA VAL A 67 6.77 13.27 30.74
C VAL A 67 6.50 14.56 31.51
N ALA A 68 6.61 14.56 32.84
CA ALA A 68 6.36 15.74 33.68
C ALA A 68 7.35 16.91 33.47
N THR A 69 8.44 16.71 32.73
CA THR A 69 9.41 17.75 32.39
C THR A 69 9.52 17.99 30.89
N VAL A 70 8.61 17.43 30.10
CA VAL A 70 8.64 17.52 28.64
C VAL A 70 7.86 18.75 28.21
N ASP A 71 8.51 19.58 27.39
CA ASP A 71 7.84 20.60 26.58
C ASP A 71 7.32 19.93 25.29
N PRO A 72 5.99 19.89 25.06
CA PRO A 72 5.41 19.23 23.90
C PRO A 72 5.83 19.86 22.56
N HIS A 73 6.29 21.11 22.58
CA HIS A 73 6.81 21.80 21.40
C HIS A 73 8.22 21.34 20.99
N THR A 74 8.80 20.38 21.71
CA THR A 74 10.16 19.87 21.44
C THR A 74 10.20 18.40 21.02
N PHE A 75 9.03 17.77 20.82
CA PHE A 75 8.95 16.42 20.31
C PHE A 75 9.46 16.33 18.86
N ALA A 76 10.21 15.28 18.56
CA ALA A 76 10.59 14.93 17.19
C ALA A 76 10.28 13.46 16.92
N LEU A 77 9.54 13.22 15.84
CA LEU A 77 9.18 11.89 15.33
C LEU A 77 9.93 11.63 14.03
N MET A 78 10.44 10.42 13.83
CA MET A 78 11.26 10.07 12.68
C MET A 78 10.98 8.67 12.14
N HIS A 79 11.05 8.54 10.82
CA HIS A 79 11.03 7.26 10.12
C HIS A 79 12.16 7.19 9.09
N ARG A 80 13.06 6.20 9.24
CA ARG A 80 14.21 5.93 8.34
C ARG A 80 15.07 7.16 8.05
N GLY A 81 15.38 7.95 9.08
CA GLY A 81 16.25 9.13 8.97
C GLY A 81 15.56 10.41 8.50
N GLU A 82 14.24 10.39 8.30
CA GLU A 82 13.48 11.58 7.90
C GLU A 82 12.42 11.94 8.95
N PRO A 83 12.21 13.24 9.23
CA PRO A 83 11.17 13.69 10.14
C PRO A 83 9.77 13.27 9.68
N VAL A 84 8.92 12.94 10.64
CA VAL A 84 7.50 12.62 10.44
C VAL A 84 6.69 13.69 11.15
N ALA A 85 5.73 14.25 10.42
CA ALA A 85 4.83 15.27 10.91
C ALA A 85 3.78 14.69 11.87
N PHE A 86 3.46 15.43 12.92
CA PHE A 86 2.36 15.13 13.83
C PHE A 86 1.53 16.39 14.12
N GLN A 87 0.29 16.20 14.55
CA GLN A 87 -0.56 17.20 15.15
C GLN A 87 -0.47 17.04 16.67
N PHE A 88 -0.22 18.14 17.39
CA PHE A 88 -0.36 18.14 18.85
C PHE A 88 -1.83 18.40 19.20
N ASP A 89 -2.39 17.54 20.05
CA ASP A 89 -3.74 17.66 20.60
C ASP A 89 -3.61 17.91 22.10
N GLY A 90 -3.69 19.19 22.48
CA GLY A 90 -3.37 19.69 23.80
C GLY A 90 -3.59 21.19 23.84
N ASP A 91 -3.15 21.86 24.90
CA ASP A 91 -3.23 23.30 24.97
C ASP A 91 -2.02 23.99 24.32
N THR A 92 -1.69 25.22 24.73
CA THR A 92 -0.60 26.00 24.11
C THR A 92 0.58 26.23 25.04
N ASP A 93 0.56 25.65 26.24
CA ASP A 93 1.59 25.81 27.23
C ASP A 93 2.79 24.86 27.00
N GLU A 94 3.84 25.05 27.78
CA GLU A 94 5.11 24.30 27.64
C GLU A 94 5.14 23.06 28.54
N VAL A 95 3.98 22.55 28.97
CA VAL A 95 3.85 21.41 29.89
C VAL A 95 3.05 20.31 29.22
N PHE A 96 3.69 19.14 29.02
CA PHE A 96 2.94 17.99 28.55
C PHE A 96 2.14 17.36 29.69
N GLU A 97 0.81 17.38 29.61
CA GLU A 97 -0.12 17.03 30.70
C GLU A 97 -1.07 15.85 30.37
N PRO A 98 -1.67 15.19 31.39
CA PRO A 98 -2.69 14.16 31.16
C PRO A 98 -3.85 14.67 30.30
N GLY A 99 -4.19 13.89 29.26
CA GLY A 99 -5.19 14.27 28.25
C GLY A 99 -4.59 14.86 26.97
N GLU A 100 -3.30 15.17 26.94
CA GLU A 100 -2.61 15.63 25.74
C GLU A 100 -1.97 14.49 24.94
N SER A 101 -1.80 14.69 23.64
CA SER A 101 -1.27 13.66 22.76
C SER A 101 -0.63 14.18 21.47
N LEU A 102 0.15 13.30 20.83
CA LEU A 102 0.69 13.49 19.49
C LEU A 102 -0.06 12.59 18.52
N ARG A 103 -0.71 13.16 17.52
CA ARG A 103 -1.48 12.45 16.49
C ARG A 103 -0.75 12.47 15.15
N PHE A 104 -0.47 11.32 14.55
CA PHE A 104 0.29 11.25 13.30
C PHE A 104 -0.24 10.16 12.36
N TYR A 105 0.13 10.23 11.09
CA TYR A 105 -0.16 9.17 10.14
C TYR A 105 0.91 8.08 10.23
N GLY A 106 0.51 6.91 10.71
CA GLY A 106 1.34 5.72 10.75
C GLY A 106 1.00 4.76 9.62
N TRP A 107 1.99 3.99 9.17
CA TRP A 107 1.78 2.97 8.16
C TRP A 107 2.54 1.68 8.46
N ALA A 108 1.93 0.57 8.06
CA ALA A 108 2.53 -0.75 8.05
C ALA A 108 3.76 -0.77 7.14
N PHE A 109 4.63 -1.75 7.33
CA PHE A 109 5.82 -1.86 6.53
C PHE A 109 5.46 -2.10 5.05
N ASP A 110 5.89 -1.19 4.17
CA ASP A 110 5.46 -1.11 2.77
C ASP A 110 6.61 -1.23 1.75
N SER A 111 7.75 -1.78 2.17
CA SER A 111 8.88 -2.08 1.29
C SER A 111 8.65 -3.35 0.43
N SER A 112 9.70 -3.79 -0.26
CA SER A 112 9.68 -4.99 -1.13
C SER A 112 9.19 -6.24 -0.39
N ARG A 113 8.57 -7.16 -1.14
CA ARG A 113 8.14 -8.48 -0.61
C ARG A 113 9.31 -9.26 -0.01
N TYR A 114 10.49 -9.14 -0.60
CA TYR A 114 11.69 -9.77 -0.08
C TYR A 114 12.03 -9.28 1.34
N GLU A 115 11.94 -7.98 1.60
CA GLU A 115 12.20 -7.44 2.94
C GLU A 115 11.07 -7.78 3.94
N LYS A 116 9.82 -7.82 3.49
CA LYS A 116 8.65 -8.19 4.32
C LYS A 116 8.78 -9.55 5.00
N GLN A 117 9.53 -10.47 4.41
CA GLN A 117 9.82 -11.79 5.01
C GLN A 117 10.59 -11.69 6.34
N PHE A 118 11.23 -10.56 6.62
CA PHE A 118 12.07 -10.35 7.81
C PHE A 118 11.57 -9.21 8.71
N VAL A 119 10.51 -8.50 8.32
CA VAL A 119 10.01 -7.32 9.03
C VAL A 119 8.51 -7.43 9.24
N THR A 120 8.09 -7.50 10.51
CA THR A 120 6.67 -7.53 10.89
C THR A 120 6.12 -6.13 11.14
N ASN A 121 6.86 -5.32 11.90
CA ASN A 121 6.43 -3.99 12.31
C ASN A 121 7.27 -2.93 11.59
N ASN A 122 6.61 -1.88 11.14
CA ASN A 122 7.28 -0.65 10.76
C ASN A 122 7.75 0.09 12.01
N VAL A 123 8.93 0.72 11.92
CA VAL A 123 9.59 1.32 13.08
C VAL A 123 9.68 2.83 12.92
N PHE A 124 9.19 3.53 13.93
CA PHE A 124 9.32 4.97 14.13
C PHE A 124 10.10 5.23 15.41
N TRP A 125 10.68 6.42 15.51
CA TRP A 125 11.48 6.84 16.67
C TRP A 125 10.99 8.19 17.16
N LEU A 126 10.85 8.32 18.47
CA LEU A 126 10.43 9.56 19.13
C LEU A 126 11.48 9.99 20.16
N TRP A 127 11.73 11.29 20.24
CA TRP A 127 12.51 11.90 21.31
C TRP A 127 12.03 13.34 21.55
N VAL A 128 12.63 14.00 22.56
CA VAL A 128 12.34 15.38 22.97
C VAL A 128 13.58 16.26 22.84
N ASN A 129 13.43 17.57 23.07
CA ASN A 129 14.47 18.60 22.95
C ASN A 129 15.00 18.78 21.52
N ASP A 130 14.14 18.66 20.51
CA ASP A 130 14.47 18.85 19.11
C ASP A 130 13.35 19.64 18.39
N MET A 131 13.51 19.90 17.09
CA MET A 131 12.53 20.65 16.31
C MET A 131 11.37 19.76 15.86
N PRO A 132 10.11 20.11 16.21
CA PRO A 132 8.95 19.36 15.75
C PRO A 132 8.73 19.56 14.26
N THR A 133 8.16 18.54 13.62
CA THR A 133 7.54 18.67 12.29
C THR A 133 6.04 18.60 12.50
N GLN A 134 5.33 19.68 12.15
CA GLN A 134 3.88 19.76 12.33
C GLN A 134 3.14 19.34 11.05
N ILE A 135 1.99 18.70 11.22
CA ILE A 135 1.03 18.54 10.12
C ILE A 135 0.50 19.93 9.76
N GLU A 136 0.64 20.32 8.49
CA GLU A 136 0.17 21.61 8.01
C GLU A 136 -1.33 21.56 7.69
N THR A 137 -2.07 22.60 8.06
CA THR A 137 -3.49 22.73 7.71
C THR A 137 -3.63 23.44 6.37
N ILE A 138 -4.38 22.82 5.45
CA ILE A 138 -4.79 23.43 4.18
C ILE A 138 -6.29 23.73 4.17
N PRO A 139 -6.75 24.80 3.49
CA PRO A 139 -8.16 25.12 3.43
C PRO A 139 -8.98 24.00 2.76
N ASN A 140 -10.17 23.74 3.30
CA ASN A 140 -11.15 22.89 2.64
C ASN A 140 -11.85 23.68 1.51
N THR A 141 -11.48 23.40 0.26
CA THR A 141 -11.98 24.13 -0.92
C THR A 141 -13.02 23.30 -1.67
N THR A 142 -14.29 23.42 -1.27
CA THR A 142 -15.40 22.74 -1.95
C THR A 142 -15.93 23.57 -3.13
N HIS A 143 -16.16 22.93 -4.26
CA HIS A 143 -16.80 23.48 -5.46
C HIS A 143 -18.12 22.74 -5.75
N SER A 144 -19.23 23.48 -5.91
CA SER A 144 -20.57 22.89 -6.12
C SER A 144 -20.79 22.19 -7.46
N HIS A 145 -19.88 22.34 -8.43
CA HIS A 145 -20.08 21.86 -9.81
C HIS A 145 -19.18 20.67 -10.19
N ASN A 146 -18.32 20.18 -9.29
CA ASN A 146 -17.40 19.07 -9.57
C ASN A 146 -17.37 18.05 -8.43
N ILE A 147 -18.54 17.48 -8.13
CA ILE A 147 -18.72 16.51 -7.05
C ILE A 147 -18.31 15.11 -7.54
N GLN A 148 -17.46 14.44 -6.79
CA GLN A 148 -17.10 13.04 -6.99
C GLN A 148 -17.59 12.19 -5.82
N THR A 149 -18.24 11.09 -6.18
CA THR A 149 -18.79 10.08 -5.26
C THR A 149 -18.28 8.67 -5.57
N SER A 150 -17.34 8.56 -6.52
CA SER A 150 -16.76 7.30 -6.97
C SER A 150 -15.31 7.54 -7.44
N THR A 151 -14.45 6.54 -7.28
CA THR A 151 -13.07 6.55 -7.80
C THR A 151 -12.63 5.11 -8.10
N THR A 152 -11.48 4.96 -8.77
CA THR A 152 -10.86 3.65 -8.92
C THR A 152 -10.22 3.21 -7.61
N PHE A 153 -10.56 2.00 -7.16
CA PHE A 153 -10.01 1.38 -5.97
C PHE A 153 -9.30 0.08 -6.32
N THR A 154 -8.21 -0.25 -5.62
CA THR A 154 -7.46 -1.49 -5.84
C THR A 154 -7.44 -2.32 -4.57
N VAL A 155 -7.94 -3.55 -4.66
CA VAL A 155 -7.84 -4.57 -3.60
C VAL A 155 -6.83 -5.62 -4.04
N THR A 156 -5.88 -5.95 -3.16
CA THR A 156 -4.94 -7.07 -3.35
C THR A 156 -5.15 -8.10 -2.24
N LYS A 157 -5.27 -9.38 -2.62
CA LYS A 157 -5.30 -10.51 -1.70
C LYS A 157 -4.10 -11.42 -1.97
N GLU A 158 -3.25 -11.55 -0.97
CA GLU A 158 -1.95 -12.28 -1.02
C GLU A 158 -1.72 -13.05 0.29
N PRO A 159 -2.47 -14.14 0.58
CA PRO A 159 -2.18 -15.00 1.73
C PRO A 159 -0.82 -15.71 1.58
N GLU A 160 -0.11 -15.91 2.69
CA GLU A 160 1.18 -16.60 2.73
C GLU A 160 1.03 -18.03 3.27
N ASN A 161 0.40 -18.93 2.50
CA ASN A 161 0.04 -20.27 3.01
C ASN A 161 1.06 -21.37 2.65
N ASP A 162 1.82 -21.22 1.56
CA ASP A 162 2.76 -22.23 1.09
C ASP A 162 4.14 -21.60 0.85
N TYR A 163 5.18 -22.23 1.41
CA TYR A 163 6.56 -21.78 1.25
C TYR A 163 7.27 -22.52 0.11
N PHE A 164 7.84 -21.77 -0.82
CA PHE A 164 8.72 -22.30 -1.85
C PHE A 164 9.78 -21.27 -2.28
N SER A 165 11.06 -21.57 -2.03
CA SER A 165 12.19 -20.67 -2.35
C SER A 165 12.41 -20.30 -3.84
N GLY A 166 11.54 -20.72 -4.78
CA GLY A 166 11.68 -20.45 -6.22
C GLY A 166 12.77 -21.25 -6.93
N TRP A 167 13.79 -21.73 -6.21
CA TRP A 167 15.00 -22.42 -6.72
C TRP A 167 15.70 -21.67 -7.86
N THR A 168 15.59 -20.34 -7.90
CA THR A 168 16.11 -19.50 -8.96
C THR A 168 16.81 -18.28 -8.37
N ASP A 169 17.90 -17.87 -9.00
CA ASP A 169 18.63 -16.62 -8.75
C ASP A 169 18.37 -15.58 -9.86
N GLN A 170 17.68 -15.98 -10.94
CA GLN A 170 17.37 -15.13 -12.10
C GLN A 170 16.15 -14.23 -11.90
N TRP A 171 15.89 -13.77 -10.66
CA TRP A 171 14.72 -12.95 -10.35
C TRP A 171 14.68 -11.63 -11.11
N ASP A 172 15.84 -11.07 -11.45
CA ASP A 172 15.96 -9.87 -12.30
C ASP A 172 15.38 -10.05 -13.71
N THR A 173 15.10 -11.30 -14.12
CA THR A 173 14.46 -11.60 -15.42
C THR A 173 12.95 -11.71 -15.34
N PHE A 174 12.37 -11.67 -14.14
CA PHE A 174 10.93 -11.81 -13.91
C PHE A 174 10.26 -10.44 -13.82
N PRO A 175 8.96 -10.34 -14.18
CA PRO A 175 8.25 -9.07 -14.17
C PRO A 175 7.87 -8.56 -12.77
N ASN A 176 7.91 -9.42 -11.75
CA ASN A 176 7.50 -9.10 -10.39
C ASN A 176 8.64 -9.38 -9.40
N GLU A 177 8.57 -8.77 -8.21
CA GLU A 177 9.57 -8.91 -7.15
C GLU A 177 9.78 -10.37 -6.71
N PRO A 178 10.97 -10.75 -6.22
CA PRO A 178 11.19 -12.04 -5.58
C PRO A 178 10.20 -12.30 -4.45
N ASP A 179 9.71 -13.53 -4.38
CA ASP A 179 8.88 -14.01 -3.27
C ASP A 179 9.17 -15.49 -2.97
N ALA A 180 8.92 -15.91 -1.74
CA ALA A 180 9.04 -17.27 -1.26
C ALA A 180 7.77 -17.79 -0.59
N TRP A 181 6.77 -16.94 -0.36
CA TRP A 181 5.48 -17.30 0.19
C TRP A 181 4.39 -17.13 -0.88
N TYR A 182 3.50 -18.12 -0.96
CA TYR A 182 2.45 -18.18 -1.97
C TYR A 182 1.10 -18.44 -1.33
N TRP A 183 0.04 -17.94 -1.96
CA TRP A 183 -1.34 -18.22 -1.56
C TRP A 183 -1.68 -19.70 -1.73
N ASP A 184 -1.44 -20.26 -2.92
CA ASP A 184 -1.79 -21.65 -3.18
C ASP A 184 -0.75 -22.37 -4.02
N ARG A 185 -0.50 -23.63 -3.67
CA ARG A 185 0.34 -24.56 -4.41
C ARG A 185 -0.55 -25.48 -5.23
N ILE A 186 -0.58 -25.23 -6.53
CA ILE A 186 -1.39 -25.96 -7.51
C ILE A 186 -0.56 -27.15 -8.06
N PRO A 187 -0.84 -28.40 -7.65
CA PRO A 187 -0.17 -29.58 -8.21
C PRO A 187 -0.50 -29.79 -9.68
N GLN A 188 0.39 -30.53 -10.36
CA GLN A 188 0.21 -30.97 -11.74
C GLN A 188 -1.12 -31.72 -11.94
N THR A 189 -1.77 -31.52 -13.10
CA THR A 189 -3.08 -32.14 -13.40
C THR A 189 -2.94 -33.46 -14.15
N GLY A 190 -1.75 -33.79 -14.64
CA GLY A 190 -1.47 -34.99 -15.45
C GLY A 190 -1.73 -34.76 -16.94
N ILE A 191 -1.03 -35.50 -17.80
CA ILE A 191 -1.17 -35.39 -19.26
C ILE A 191 -2.56 -35.92 -19.67
N GLY A 192 -3.33 -35.13 -20.43
CA GLY A 192 -4.67 -35.52 -20.90
C GLY A 192 -5.82 -35.27 -19.90
N SER A 193 -5.56 -34.59 -18.78
CA SER A 193 -6.59 -34.16 -17.85
C SER A 193 -7.55 -33.14 -18.47
N GLN A 194 -8.83 -33.13 -18.04
CA GLN A 194 -9.83 -32.12 -18.41
C GLN A 194 -9.56 -30.72 -17.79
N GLY A 195 -8.34 -30.47 -17.31
CA GLY A 195 -7.98 -29.34 -16.48
C GLY A 195 -8.48 -29.47 -15.04
N ARG A 196 -7.90 -28.68 -14.13
CA ARG A 196 -8.35 -28.53 -12.74
C ARG A 196 -8.96 -27.16 -12.57
N MET A 197 -10.20 -27.12 -12.09
CA MET A 197 -10.87 -25.88 -11.72
C MET A 197 -10.62 -25.58 -10.23
N LEU A 198 -10.24 -24.34 -9.93
CA LEU A 198 -10.11 -23.79 -8.59
C LEU A 198 -10.80 -22.43 -8.54
N THR A 199 -11.35 -22.08 -7.38
CA THR A 199 -12.03 -20.80 -7.17
C THR A 199 -11.42 -20.12 -5.96
N TYR A 200 -11.13 -18.84 -6.12
CA TYR A 200 -10.56 -17.97 -5.09
C TYR A 200 -11.51 -16.80 -4.84
N THR A 201 -11.60 -16.34 -3.61
CA THR A 201 -12.50 -15.23 -3.24
C THR A 201 -11.72 -13.95 -3.00
N VAL A 202 -12.24 -12.81 -3.45
CA VAL A 202 -11.75 -11.46 -3.14
C VAL A 202 -12.91 -10.62 -2.59
N GLN A 203 -12.64 -9.77 -1.61
CA GLN A 203 -13.65 -8.91 -1.01
C GLN A 203 -13.58 -7.51 -1.65
N LEU A 204 -14.63 -7.11 -2.35
CA LEU A 204 -14.75 -5.82 -3.02
C LEU A 204 -15.82 -4.98 -2.31
N PRO A 205 -15.44 -4.10 -1.37
CA PRO A 205 -16.40 -3.20 -0.73
C PRO A 205 -16.92 -2.16 -1.72
N HIS A 206 -18.22 -1.87 -1.69
CA HIS A 206 -18.87 -0.75 -2.36
C HIS A 206 -18.56 -0.54 -3.85
N PRO A 207 -18.60 -1.59 -4.70
CA PRO A 207 -18.45 -1.40 -6.14
C PRO A 207 -19.51 -0.44 -6.67
N ASP A 208 -19.09 0.45 -7.56
CA ASP A 208 -19.99 1.31 -8.34
C ASP A 208 -20.44 0.56 -9.60
N THR A 209 -21.42 -0.33 -9.40
CA THR A 209 -21.97 -1.19 -10.47
C THR A 209 -22.74 -0.40 -11.54
N GLY A 210 -23.06 0.87 -11.27
CA GLY A 210 -23.80 1.76 -12.17
C GLY A 210 -22.92 2.70 -13.01
N SER A 211 -21.62 2.78 -12.71
CA SER A 211 -20.64 3.65 -13.40
C SER A 211 -20.55 3.45 -14.92
N GLY A 212 -20.84 2.23 -15.41
CA GLY A 212 -20.57 1.84 -16.80
C GLY A 212 -19.09 1.56 -17.08
N GLU A 213 -18.22 1.64 -16.06
CA GLU A 213 -16.80 1.36 -16.16
C GLU A 213 -16.49 -0.15 -16.07
N THR A 214 -15.21 -0.49 -16.21
CA THR A 214 -14.71 -1.87 -16.13
C THR A 214 -13.76 -2.05 -14.97
N ALA A 215 -13.89 -3.16 -14.26
CA ALA A 215 -12.86 -3.65 -13.37
C ALA A 215 -11.75 -4.36 -14.15
N VAL A 216 -10.52 -4.27 -13.63
CA VAL A 216 -9.34 -4.98 -14.10
C VAL A 216 -8.91 -5.93 -12.99
N PHE A 217 -8.79 -7.23 -13.29
CA PHE A 217 -8.27 -8.21 -12.34
C PHE A 217 -6.98 -8.82 -12.87
N THR A 218 -5.99 -8.96 -12.01
CA THR A 218 -4.68 -9.55 -12.32
C THR A 218 -4.36 -10.63 -11.30
N THR A 219 -3.94 -11.79 -11.79
CA THR A 219 -3.40 -12.86 -10.95
C THR A 219 -1.91 -13.03 -11.23
N GLU A 220 -1.12 -13.15 -10.18
CA GLU A 220 0.31 -13.42 -10.29
C GLU A 220 0.57 -14.90 -10.04
N PHE A 221 1.18 -15.59 -11.01
CA PHE A 221 1.58 -16.98 -10.89
C PHE A 221 3.09 -17.16 -11.00
N THR A 222 3.63 -18.12 -10.26
CA THR A 222 5.02 -18.58 -10.40
C THR A 222 5.05 -20.06 -10.77
N SER A 223 5.65 -20.40 -11.91
CA SER A 223 5.84 -21.80 -12.32
C SER A 223 7.15 -22.37 -11.82
N ARG A 224 7.12 -23.56 -11.21
CA ARG A 224 8.34 -24.21 -10.70
C ARG A 224 9.31 -24.64 -11.79
N ALA A 225 8.78 -25.30 -12.82
CA ALA A 225 9.48 -26.05 -13.88
C ALA A 225 10.73 -26.82 -13.41
N LYS A 226 10.62 -28.15 -13.27
CA LYS A 226 11.75 -29.03 -12.93
C LYS A 226 12.98 -28.76 -13.83
N ALA A 227 14.13 -28.56 -13.18
CA ALA A 227 15.39 -28.18 -13.82
C ALA A 227 15.89 -29.18 -14.89
N GLN A 228 15.46 -30.45 -14.82
CA GLN A 228 15.83 -31.47 -15.81
C GLN A 228 15.18 -31.24 -17.18
N PHE A 229 13.99 -30.61 -17.24
CA PHE A 229 13.23 -30.44 -18.49
C PHE A 229 12.46 -29.11 -18.55
N PRO A 230 13.08 -27.95 -18.31
CA PRO A 230 12.36 -26.68 -18.14
C PRO A 230 11.51 -26.34 -19.36
N ASN A 231 12.04 -26.54 -20.58
CA ASN A 231 11.33 -26.22 -21.83
C ASN A 231 10.24 -27.23 -22.22
N GLN A 232 10.13 -28.35 -21.50
CA GLN A 232 9.09 -29.37 -21.74
C GLN A 232 7.89 -29.20 -20.79
N VAL A 233 8.05 -28.39 -19.73
CA VAL A 233 6.95 -28.07 -18.83
C VAL A 233 6.05 -27.03 -19.49
N ARG A 234 4.75 -27.32 -19.55
CA ARG A 234 3.74 -26.45 -20.15
C ARG A 234 2.64 -26.15 -19.12
N PHE A 235 2.21 -24.91 -19.13
CA PHE A 235 1.13 -24.38 -18.30
C PHE A 235 0.12 -23.72 -19.22
N ASN A 236 -1.15 -24.05 -19.04
CA ASN A 236 -2.28 -23.38 -19.65
C ASN A 236 -3.24 -22.98 -18.55
N THR A 237 -3.60 -21.71 -18.49
CA THR A 237 -4.49 -21.16 -17.47
C THR A 237 -5.59 -20.36 -18.13
N SER A 238 -6.84 -20.61 -17.72
CA SER A 238 -8.01 -19.79 -18.02
C SER A 238 -8.50 -19.12 -16.75
N LEU A 239 -8.86 -17.84 -16.78
CA LEU A 239 -9.34 -17.07 -15.62
C LEU A 239 -10.60 -16.27 -15.93
N SER A 240 -11.53 -16.20 -14.99
CA SER A 240 -12.65 -15.26 -15.02
C SER A 240 -12.88 -14.65 -13.64
N LEU A 241 -13.39 -13.41 -13.60
CA LEU A 241 -13.91 -12.77 -12.39
C LEU A 241 -15.45 -12.83 -12.44
N ASN A 242 -16.06 -13.47 -11.45
CA ASN A 242 -17.47 -13.84 -11.44
C ASN A 242 -17.84 -14.53 -12.77
N ASN A 243 -18.79 -13.96 -13.50
CA ASN A 243 -19.29 -14.46 -14.79
C ASN A 243 -18.66 -13.73 -16.00
N SER A 244 -17.49 -13.09 -15.84
CA SER A 244 -16.79 -12.44 -16.94
C SER A 244 -16.37 -13.46 -18.01
N GLN A 245 -16.12 -12.97 -19.23
CA GLN A 245 -15.52 -13.80 -20.26
C GLN A 245 -14.14 -14.30 -19.79
N PRO A 246 -13.84 -15.61 -19.88
CA PRO A 246 -12.56 -16.12 -19.46
C PRO A 246 -11.42 -15.64 -20.37
N ILE A 247 -10.33 -15.17 -19.77
CA ILE A 247 -9.05 -14.95 -20.44
C ILE A 247 -8.20 -16.21 -20.38
N GLN A 248 -7.33 -16.43 -21.37
CA GLN A 248 -6.47 -17.61 -21.40
C GLN A 248 -5.03 -17.24 -21.73
N GLN A 249 -4.09 -17.94 -21.09
CA GLN A 249 -2.68 -17.80 -21.39
C GLN A 249 -1.95 -19.14 -21.25
N SER A 250 -0.97 -19.32 -22.13
CA SER A 250 -0.10 -20.48 -22.17
C SER A 250 1.37 -20.06 -22.05
N TRP A 251 2.15 -20.81 -21.28
CA TRP A 251 3.59 -20.61 -21.20
C TRP A 251 4.34 -21.91 -20.92
N SER A 252 5.67 -21.84 -20.99
CA SER A 252 6.57 -22.96 -20.68
C SER A 252 7.75 -22.48 -19.84
N GLY A 253 8.40 -23.42 -19.17
CA GLY A 253 9.53 -23.13 -18.30
C GLY A 253 9.15 -22.46 -16.99
N ARG A 254 10.19 -22.10 -16.25
CA ARG A 254 10.09 -21.34 -15.00
C ARG A 254 9.89 -19.88 -15.35
N LYS A 255 8.77 -19.31 -14.89
CA LYS A 255 8.39 -17.93 -15.11
C LYS A 255 7.53 -17.45 -13.96
N ASN A 256 7.61 -16.16 -13.72
CA ASN A 256 6.55 -15.44 -13.04
C ASN A 256 5.69 -14.76 -14.12
N VAL A 257 4.36 -14.93 -14.03
CA VAL A 257 3.41 -14.57 -15.08
C VAL A 257 2.21 -13.85 -14.46
N ASN A 258 1.93 -12.65 -14.95
CA ASN A 258 0.70 -11.93 -14.68
C ASN A 258 -0.33 -12.25 -15.77
N LEU A 259 -1.48 -12.77 -15.38
CA LEU A 259 -2.66 -12.85 -16.25
C LEU A 259 -3.63 -11.75 -15.85
N THR A 260 -3.92 -10.85 -16.79
CA THR A 260 -4.79 -9.68 -16.56
C THR A 260 -6.02 -9.76 -17.45
N GLY A 261 -7.19 -9.62 -16.86
CA GLY A 261 -8.49 -9.61 -17.53
C GLY A 261 -9.33 -8.43 -17.09
N THR A 262 -10.45 -8.23 -17.77
CA THR A 262 -11.41 -7.19 -17.44
C THR A 262 -12.80 -7.79 -17.20
N SER A 263 -13.58 -7.12 -16.38
CA SER A 263 -15.00 -7.42 -16.16
C SER A 263 -15.81 -6.14 -16.11
N PRO A 264 -17.01 -6.06 -16.69
CA PRO A 264 -17.88 -4.90 -16.49
C PRO A 264 -18.16 -4.70 -15.00
N ALA A 265 -18.11 -3.47 -14.50
CA ALA A 265 -18.38 -3.17 -13.09
C ALA A 265 -19.78 -3.63 -12.65
N SER A 266 -20.74 -3.66 -13.59
CA SER A 266 -22.10 -4.16 -13.39
C SER A 266 -22.19 -5.66 -13.02
N THR A 267 -21.10 -6.42 -13.19
CA THR A 267 -21.03 -7.84 -12.81
C THR A 267 -20.41 -8.08 -11.44
N LEU A 268 -19.89 -7.03 -10.80
CA LEU A 268 -19.31 -7.12 -9.46
C LEU A 268 -20.41 -7.22 -8.41
N GLN A 269 -20.05 -7.81 -7.27
CA GLN A 269 -20.92 -7.95 -6.11
C GLN A 269 -20.34 -7.15 -4.94
N GLU A 270 -21.21 -6.62 -4.09
CA GLU A 270 -20.79 -6.09 -2.78
C GLU A 270 -20.22 -7.24 -1.95
N GLY A 271 -19.00 -7.06 -1.41
CA GLY A 271 -18.32 -8.08 -0.64
C GLY A 271 -17.70 -9.16 -1.53
N GLU A 272 -18.13 -10.40 -1.40
CA GLU A 272 -17.43 -11.54 -1.99
C GLU A 272 -17.58 -11.60 -3.52
N ASN A 273 -16.45 -11.69 -4.22
CA ASN A 273 -16.36 -11.93 -5.65
C ASN A 273 -15.43 -13.13 -5.92
N TRP A 274 -15.70 -13.88 -6.98
CA TRP A 274 -15.02 -15.15 -7.27
C TRP A 274 -14.09 -15.05 -8.47
N VAL A 275 -12.81 -15.33 -8.29
CA VAL A 275 -11.87 -15.57 -9.39
C VAL A 275 -11.81 -17.06 -9.64
N THR A 276 -12.37 -17.50 -10.76
CA THR A 276 -12.37 -18.90 -11.18
C THR A 276 -11.23 -19.14 -12.14
N ALA A 277 -10.45 -20.18 -11.87
CA ALA A 277 -9.27 -20.51 -12.64
C ALA A 277 -9.29 -21.99 -13.07
N VAL A 278 -9.07 -22.23 -14.35
CA VAL A 278 -8.96 -23.58 -14.93
C VAL A 278 -7.55 -23.78 -15.45
N PHE A 279 -6.86 -24.76 -14.89
CA PHE A 279 -5.45 -25.02 -15.18
C PHE A 279 -5.25 -26.36 -15.86
N THR A 280 -4.40 -26.41 -16.87
CA THR A 280 -3.75 -27.64 -17.33
C THR A 280 -2.26 -27.46 -17.19
N THR A 281 -1.62 -28.24 -16.32
CA THR A 281 -0.21 -28.10 -16.01
C THR A 281 0.50 -29.44 -15.89
N THR A 282 1.71 -29.52 -16.46
CA THR A 282 2.59 -30.69 -16.36
C THR A 282 3.58 -30.63 -15.18
N ASP A 283 3.51 -29.59 -14.35
CA ASP A 283 4.29 -29.44 -13.12
C ASP A 283 3.53 -28.60 -12.08
N VAL A 284 4.19 -28.23 -10.97
CA VAL A 284 3.63 -27.37 -9.92
C VAL A 284 3.60 -25.91 -10.38
N LEU A 285 2.46 -25.28 -10.12
CA LEU A 285 2.20 -23.85 -10.29
C LEU A 285 1.89 -23.26 -8.92
N TYR A 286 2.30 -22.02 -8.66
CA TYR A 286 1.99 -21.29 -7.44
C TYR A 286 1.19 -20.04 -7.76
N LEU A 287 0.10 -19.80 -7.05
CA LEU A 287 -0.61 -18.52 -7.04
C LEU A 287 0.01 -17.63 -5.96
N ASN A 288 0.52 -16.45 -6.33
CA ASN A 288 1.03 -15.47 -5.38
C ASN A 288 -0.14 -14.63 -4.83
N ARG A 289 -0.82 -13.92 -5.73
CA ARG A 289 -1.86 -12.95 -5.36
C ARG A 289 -2.88 -12.74 -6.45
N ILE A 290 -3.99 -12.15 -6.04
CA ILE A 290 -5.03 -11.62 -6.91
C ILE A 290 -5.22 -10.14 -6.56
N THR A 291 -5.11 -9.29 -7.58
CA THR A 291 -5.35 -7.85 -7.49
C THR A 291 -6.54 -7.48 -8.36
N VAL A 292 -7.49 -6.70 -7.83
CA VAL A 292 -8.65 -6.19 -8.56
C VAL A 292 -8.72 -4.68 -8.40
N SER A 293 -8.62 -3.97 -9.51
CA SER A 293 -8.91 -2.54 -9.62
C SER A 293 -10.32 -2.35 -10.16
N TYR A 294 -11.18 -1.59 -9.48
CA TYR A 294 -12.59 -1.45 -9.82
C TYR A 294 -13.13 -0.07 -9.43
N PRO A 295 -14.17 0.43 -10.11
CA PRO A 295 -14.85 1.65 -9.68
C PRO A 295 -15.58 1.38 -8.36
N ARG A 296 -15.30 2.20 -7.36
CA ARG A 296 -15.81 2.06 -6.00
C ARG A 296 -16.46 3.36 -5.57
N ARG A 297 -17.68 3.27 -5.05
CA ARG A 297 -18.35 4.40 -4.40
C ARG A 297 -17.53 4.87 -3.21
N LEU A 298 -17.47 6.18 -3.00
CA LEU A 298 -16.81 6.79 -1.85
C LEU A 298 -17.68 6.63 -0.61
N MET A 299 -17.67 5.41 -0.08
CA MET A 299 -18.35 5.04 1.16
C MET A 299 -17.34 4.51 2.16
N ALA A 300 -17.40 4.97 3.39
CA ALA A 300 -16.58 4.52 4.49
C ALA A 300 -16.98 3.11 4.93
N ASN A 301 -15.99 2.32 5.31
CA ASN A 301 -16.19 1.07 6.04
C ASN A 301 -15.72 1.29 7.47
N ASN A 302 -16.60 1.10 8.44
CA ASN A 302 -16.31 1.33 9.87
C ASN A 302 -15.76 2.74 10.13
N ASN A 303 -16.47 3.79 9.68
CA ASN A 303 -16.06 5.19 9.82
C ASN A 303 -14.67 5.54 9.24
N GLN A 304 -14.17 4.77 8.27
CA GLN A 304 -12.91 5.09 7.59
C GLN A 304 -12.97 4.80 6.09
N LEU A 305 -12.36 5.68 5.31
CA LEU A 305 -11.99 5.43 3.93
C LEU A 305 -10.63 6.05 3.63
N MET A 306 -9.72 5.25 3.08
CA MET A 306 -8.51 5.73 2.44
C MET A 306 -8.65 5.52 0.93
N PHE A 307 -8.43 6.54 0.09
CA PHE A 307 -8.58 6.41 -1.36
C PHE A 307 -7.64 7.34 -2.13
N ASN A 308 -7.38 7.00 -3.40
CA ASN A 308 -6.65 7.88 -4.31
C ASN A 308 -7.64 8.72 -5.13
N GLY A 309 -7.33 10.01 -5.25
CA GLY A 309 -8.08 10.96 -6.07
C GLY A 309 -7.12 11.78 -6.93
N SER A 310 -7.55 12.12 -8.13
CA SER A 310 -6.80 12.99 -9.03
C SER A 310 -7.68 14.15 -9.49
N GLY A 311 -7.09 15.33 -9.65
CA GLY A 311 -7.79 16.54 -10.08
C GLY A 311 -8.57 17.28 -8.97
N SER A 312 -8.96 18.51 -9.27
CA SER A 312 -9.70 19.41 -8.38
C SER A 312 -11.18 19.01 -8.30
N HIS A 313 -11.48 18.09 -7.40
CA HIS A 313 -12.85 17.65 -7.12
C HIS A 313 -13.29 18.04 -5.72
N THR A 314 -14.61 18.16 -5.56
CA THR A 314 -15.26 18.06 -4.27
C THR A 314 -15.58 16.60 -4.02
N TRP A 315 -14.89 16.00 -3.06
CA TRP A 315 -15.13 14.62 -2.64
C TRP A 315 -16.30 14.57 -1.67
N GLN A 316 -17.24 13.68 -1.95
CA GLN A 316 -18.32 13.32 -1.03
C GLN A 316 -18.13 11.88 -0.59
N VAL A 317 -17.80 11.71 0.69
CA VAL A 317 -17.60 10.39 1.30
C VAL A 317 -18.73 10.15 2.29
N SER A 318 -19.59 9.17 2.01
CA SER A 318 -20.67 8.76 2.89
C SER A 318 -20.29 7.53 3.73
N GLY A 319 -21.20 6.96 4.50
CA GLY A 319 -21.00 5.75 5.28
C GLY A 319 -20.50 5.97 6.70
N PHE A 320 -20.55 7.20 7.22
CA PHE A 320 -20.14 7.52 8.58
C PHE A 320 -21.32 7.50 9.55
N THR A 321 -21.08 7.04 10.76
CA THR A 321 -22.04 7.10 11.88
C THR A 321 -21.82 8.32 12.77
N GLU A 322 -20.67 8.99 12.63
CA GLU A 322 -20.30 10.15 13.44
C GLU A 322 -20.99 11.43 12.93
N THR A 323 -21.52 12.23 13.85
CA THR A 323 -22.32 13.42 13.57
C THR A 323 -21.63 14.72 13.96
N ASP A 324 -20.63 14.67 14.84
CA ASP A 324 -19.85 15.84 15.23
C ASP A 324 -18.69 16.07 14.26
N ALA A 325 -18.51 17.31 13.81
CA ALA A 325 -17.44 17.68 12.89
C ALA A 325 -16.05 17.56 13.53
N GLU A 326 -15.94 17.78 14.84
CA GLU A 326 -14.68 17.71 15.58
C GLU A 326 -14.16 16.27 15.71
N GLU A 327 -15.01 15.27 15.51
CA GLU A 327 -14.64 13.86 15.56
C GLU A 327 -14.04 13.36 14.23
N PHE A 328 -14.09 14.16 13.16
CA PHE A 328 -13.56 13.80 11.84
C PHE A 328 -12.09 14.17 11.68
N ILE A 329 -11.33 13.23 11.12
CA ILE A 329 -9.96 13.47 10.65
C ILE A 329 -9.94 13.29 9.14
N VAL A 330 -9.63 14.36 8.42
CA VAL A 330 -9.49 14.34 6.96
C VAL A 330 -8.10 14.84 6.59
N TRP A 331 -7.25 13.92 6.13
CA TRP A 331 -5.86 14.20 5.79
C TRP A 331 -5.57 13.83 4.34
N GLU A 332 -4.76 14.65 3.66
CA GLU A 332 -4.07 14.28 2.43
C GLU A 332 -2.71 13.67 2.81
N ILE A 333 -2.50 12.40 2.47
CA ILE A 333 -1.42 11.53 2.94
C ILE A 333 -0.53 11.03 1.79
N GLY A 334 -0.57 11.66 0.62
CA GLY A 334 0.29 11.31 -0.52
C GLY A 334 1.78 11.36 -0.18
N GLU A 335 2.19 12.33 0.63
CA GLU A 335 3.49 12.32 1.33
C GLU A 335 3.26 11.83 2.78
N LYS A 336 3.34 10.52 3.00
CA LYS A 336 3.00 9.87 4.30
C LYS A 336 3.69 10.49 5.53
N LYS A 337 4.91 11.01 5.35
CA LYS A 337 5.70 11.66 6.42
C LYS A 337 5.28 13.09 6.68
N ARG A 338 4.59 13.75 5.75
CA ARG A 338 4.15 15.14 5.82
C ARG A 338 2.70 15.27 5.31
N PRO A 339 1.72 14.68 6.00
CA PRO A 339 0.32 14.89 5.64
C PRO A 339 -0.09 16.35 5.71
N TYR A 340 -1.19 16.68 5.03
CA TYR A 340 -1.91 17.94 5.20
C TYR A 340 -3.27 17.70 5.84
N ALA A 341 -3.62 18.48 6.85
CA ALA A 341 -4.94 18.43 7.47
C ALA A 341 -5.94 19.30 6.70
N ILE A 342 -7.12 18.75 6.41
CA ILE A 342 -8.25 19.45 5.80
C ILE A 342 -9.35 19.60 6.87
N PRO A 343 -9.62 20.81 7.38
CA PRO A 343 -10.54 20.99 8.48
C PRO A 343 -11.99 20.70 8.06
N ILE A 344 -12.70 19.98 8.92
CA ILE A 344 -14.13 19.69 8.78
C ILE A 344 -14.90 20.57 9.76
N HIS A 345 -16.02 21.11 9.30
CA HIS A 345 -16.91 21.96 10.08
C HIS A 345 -18.35 21.45 9.88
N PRO A 346 -19.31 21.82 10.74
CA PRO A 346 -20.69 21.33 10.64
C PRO A 346 -21.33 21.56 9.26
N MET A 347 -20.95 22.62 8.54
CA MET A 347 -21.43 22.90 7.17
C MET A 347 -20.93 21.92 6.09
N HIS A 348 -19.89 21.14 6.39
CA HIS A 348 -19.33 20.12 5.50
C HIS A 348 -19.98 18.75 5.70
N LEU A 349 -20.84 18.60 6.72
CA LEU A 349 -21.55 17.38 7.03
C LEU A 349 -22.99 17.45 6.50
N SER A 350 -23.49 16.32 6.04
CA SER A 350 -24.90 16.15 5.64
C SER A 350 -25.38 14.73 5.90
N GLY A 351 -26.70 14.53 6.02
CA GLY A 351 -27.30 13.24 6.41
C GLY A 351 -27.74 13.21 7.87
N THR A 352 -28.37 12.11 8.30
CA THR A 352 -28.85 11.93 9.68
C THR A 352 -28.42 10.60 10.30
N ASN A 353 -28.52 9.49 9.57
CA ASN A 353 -28.11 8.15 10.01
C ASN A 353 -26.98 7.56 9.13
N ASP A 354 -26.63 8.27 8.07
CA ASP A 354 -25.56 7.96 7.12
C ASP A 354 -24.95 9.31 6.77
N ILE A 355 -23.91 9.68 7.52
CA ILE A 355 -23.29 10.99 7.43
C ILE A 355 -22.33 11.01 6.24
N THR A 356 -22.45 12.07 5.46
CA THR A 356 -21.60 12.36 4.31
C THR A 356 -20.73 13.57 4.62
N VAL A 357 -19.41 13.38 4.54
CA VAL A 357 -18.41 14.44 4.63
C VAL A 357 -18.11 14.96 3.23
N THR A 358 -18.14 16.27 3.09
CA THR A 358 -17.77 16.97 1.85
C THR A 358 -16.47 17.74 2.04
N PHE A 359 -15.48 17.49 1.19
CA PHE A 359 -14.22 18.22 1.24
C PHE A 359 -13.57 18.35 -0.15
N GLY A 360 -12.63 19.27 -0.29
CA GLY A 360 -11.80 19.44 -1.48
C GLY A 360 -10.48 20.12 -1.16
N MET A 361 -9.56 20.09 -2.11
CA MET A 361 -8.27 20.77 -1.99
C MET A 361 -7.83 21.41 -3.32
N GLU A 362 -6.99 22.43 -3.22
CA GLU A 362 -6.32 23.08 -4.35
C GLU A 362 -4.82 23.22 -4.03
N PRO A 363 -3.89 23.08 -5.01
CA PRO A 363 -4.11 22.84 -6.43
C PRO A 363 -4.24 21.35 -6.81
N ASN A 364 -4.67 21.10 -8.06
CA ASN A 364 -4.69 19.81 -8.75
C ASN A 364 -3.40 18.99 -8.54
N LYS A 365 -3.43 17.97 -7.69
CA LYS A 365 -2.40 16.93 -7.65
C LYS A 365 -3.05 15.56 -7.48
N ASP A 366 -2.34 14.53 -7.91
CA ASP A 366 -2.69 13.17 -7.52
C ASP A 366 -2.44 13.05 -6.02
N SER A 367 -3.50 12.75 -5.28
CA SER A 367 -3.53 12.76 -3.82
C SER A 367 -4.04 11.43 -3.30
N THR A 368 -3.56 11.05 -2.12
CA THR A 368 -4.17 9.99 -1.32
C THR A 368 -4.86 10.64 -0.14
N PHE A 369 -6.15 10.38 0.05
CA PHE A 369 -6.91 10.91 1.17
C PHE A 369 -7.19 9.83 2.20
N LEU A 370 -7.09 10.19 3.46
CA LEU A 370 -7.64 9.46 4.59
C LEU A 370 -8.80 10.28 5.17
N VAL A 371 -9.99 9.68 5.20
CA VAL A 371 -11.18 10.25 5.83
C VAL A 371 -11.60 9.28 6.91
N THR A 372 -11.45 9.67 8.16
CA THR A 372 -11.73 8.80 9.30
C THR A 372 -12.35 9.59 10.45
N THR A 373 -12.59 8.92 11.57
CA THR A 373 -13.08 9.53 12.81
C THR A 373 -12.19 9.15 13.98
N HIS A 374 -12.31 9.84 15.12
CA HIS A 374 -11.57 9.50 16.33
C HIS A 374 -11.79 8.05 16.79
N SER A 375 -12.95 7.45 16.46
CA SER A 375 -13.24 6.04 16.76
C SER A 375 -12.26 5.03 16.13
N ASN A 376 -11.47 5.46 15.13
CA ASN A 376 -10.45 4.64 14.47
C ASN A 376 -9.01 5.04 14.83
N ILE A 377 -8.81 5.94 15.79
CA ILE A 377 -7.47 6.27 16.30
C ILE A 377 -6.87 5.02 16.95
N GLN A 378 -5.64 4.71 16.56
CA GLN A 378 -4.89 3.55 17.04
C GLN A 378 -3.86 3.98 18.09
N GLN A 379 -3.66 3.12 19.09
CA GLN A 379 -2.59 3.28 20.07
C GLN A 379 -1.37 2.47 19.62
N PRO A 380 -0.19 3.08 19.49
CA PRO A 380 1.01 2.36 19.08
C PRO A 380 1.64 1.58 20.24
N ASP A 381 2.48 0.59 19.92
CA ASP A 381 3.38 -0.04 20.89
C ASP A 381 4.66 0.81 21.02
N ILE A 382 4.97 1.24 22.25
CA ILE A 382 6.08 2.15 22.58
C ILE A 382 7.04 1.43 23.53
N GLN A 383 8.33 1.39 23.17
CA GLN A 383 9.39 0.66 23.87
C GLN A 383 10.63 1.50 24.14
#